data_AF-A0A4Y8PBY7-F1
#
_entry.id   AF-A0A4Y8PBY7-F1
#
_cell.length_a   1.000
_cell.length_b   1.000
_cell.length_c   1.000
_cell.angle_alpha   90.00
_cell.angle_beta   90.00
_cell.angle_gamma   90.00
#
_symmetry.space_group_name_H-M   'P 1'
#
loop_
_entity.id
_entity.type
_entity.pdbx_description
1 polymer ?
#
loop_
_entity_poly.entity_id
_entity_poly.type
_entity_poly.pdbx_seq_one_letter_code
_entity_poly.pdbx_strand_id
1 'polypeptide(L)'
;MKNIVFILFFFIGFYFLGQGAIIPTSKGQRLTILSSIEQAKSIPPGKTFAIICGKCKGVWMTTVKKASKEHLTWFDPGQLQNCPGLCQGIIQSRQTKDKKNHFFCNHCGEHSAFACCSS
;
A
#
# COMPACT_ATOMS: atom_id res chain seq x y z
N MET A 1 25.39 45.73 22.87
CA MET A 1 24.74 45.06 21.73
C MET A 1 25.55 43.82 21.36
N LYS A 2 25.33 42.72 22.07
CA LYS A 2 26.17 41.51 22.03
C LYS A 2 25.20 40.38 22.38
N ASN A 3 24.45 39.86 21.40
CA ASN A 3 23.52 38.70 21.52
C ASN A 3 22.69 38.38 20.25
N ILE A 4 22.99 38.92 19.06
CA ILE A 4 22.19 38.64 17.84
C ILE A 4 22.78 37.50 16.98
N VAL A 5 24.05 37.14 17.16
CA VAL A 5 24.72 36.16 16.30
C VAL A 5 24.38 34.69 16.67
N PHE A 6 23.90 34.43 17.88
CA PHE A 6 23.69 33.04 18.35
C PHE A 6 22.36 32.40 17.90
N ILE A 7 21.40 33.19 17.42
CA ILE A 7 20.06 32.70 17.05
C ILE A 7 20.00 32.19 15.60
N LEU A 8 20.92 32.64 14.73
CA LEU A 8 20.93 32.22 13.32
C LEU A 8 21.51 30.82 13.08
N PHE A 9 22.28 30.27 14.02
CA PHE A 9 22.82 28.91 13.89
C PHE A 9 21.81 27.80 14.21
N PHE A 10 20.74 28.10 14.94
CA PHE A 10 19.75 27.09 15.34
C PHE A 10 18.67 26.81 14.28
N PHE A 11 18.45 27.72 13.32
CA PHE A 11 17.40 27.57 12.30
C PHE A 11 17.83 26.84 11.02
N ILE A 12 19.12 26.61 10.81
CA ILE A 12 19.63 25.97 9.58
C ILE A 12 19.74 24.44 9.73
N GLY A 13 19.61 23.91 10.96
CA GLY A 13 19.85 22.49 11.26
C GLY A 13 18.70 21.52 10.98
N PHE A 14 17.49 21.97 10.64
CA PHE A 14 16.30 21.10 10.54
C PHE A 14 15.83 20.79 9.10
N TYR A 15 16.49 21.31 8.07
CA TYR A 15 16.07 21.11 6.68
C TYR A 15 16.56 19.82 6.03
N PHE A 16 17.36 19.01 6.72
CA PHE A 16 17.91 17.77 6.18
C PHE A 16 17.46 16.59 7.02
N LEU A 17 16.34 15.96 6.64
CA LEU A 17 16.13 14.51 6.75
C LEU A 17 14.77 14.15 6.17
N GLY A 18 14.78 13.34 5.12
CA GLY A 18 13.59 12.60 4.69
C GLY A 18 13.05 12.91 3.31
N GLN A 19 13.87 13.33 2.34
CA GLN A 19 13.52 13.00 0.95
C GLN A 19 13.69 11.49 0.81
N GLY A 20 12.59 10.76 0.99
CA GLY A 20 12.52 9.34 0.66
C GLY A 20 12.99 9.19 -0.79
N ALA A 21 14.13 8.52 -0.98
CA ALA A 21 14.65 8.25 -2.30
C ALA A 21 13.57 7.50 -3.09
N ILE A 22 13.01 8.17 -4.10
CA ILE A 22 12.15 7.50 -5.08
C ILE A 22 13.11 6.66 -5.92
N ILE A 23 13.30 5.40 -5.54
CA ILE A 23 14.11 4.46 -6.31
C ILE A 23 13.34 4.17 -7.61
N PRO A 24 13.81 4.60 -8.79
CA PRO A 24 13.17 4.23 -10.04
C PRO A 24 13.38 2.73 -10.25
N THR A 25 12.29 1.94 -10.20
CA THR A 25 12.38 0.51 -10.43
C THR A 25 12.54 0.24 -11.93
N SER A 26 13.56 -0.56 -12.27
CA SER A 26 13.83 -1.05 -13.61
C SER A 26 12.70 -1.98 -14.08
N LYS A 27 12.11 -1.71 -15.25
CA LYS A 27 10.99 -2.42 -15.90
C LYS A 27 9.71 -2.47 -15.04
N GLY A 28 8.75 -1.61 -15.38
CA GLY A 28 7.41 -1.68 -14.81
C GLY A 28 6.80 -3.07 -15.00
N GLN A 29 6.58 -3.79 -13.90
CA GLN A 29 5.87 -5.06 -13.94
C GLN A 29 4.37 -4.79 -14.15
N ARG A 30 3.77 -5.54 -15.09
CA ARG A 30 2.32 -5.51 -15.27
C ARG A 30 1.64 -6.25 -14.12
N LEU A 31 0.73 -5.56 -13.45
CA LEU A 31 -0.09 -6.12 -12.38
C LEU A 31 -1.46 -6.53 -12.93
N THR A 32 -1.97 -7.66 -12.46
CA THR A 32 -3.31 -8.18 -12.76
C THR A 32 -4.16 -8.12 -11.50
N ILE A 33 -5.39 -7.61 -11.63
CA ILE A 33 -6.33 -7.49 -10.51
C ILE A 33 -6.81 -8.88 -10.10
N LEU A 34 -6.83 -9.12 -8.79
CA LEU A 34 -7.36 -10.33 -8.18
C LEU A 34 -8.79 -10.06 -7.72
N SER A 35 -9.72 -10.88 -8.18
CA SER A 35 -11.14 -10.77 -7.84
C SER A 35 -11.58 -11.66 -6.68
N SER A 36 -10.75 -12.60 -6.22
CA SER A 36 -11.10 -13.50 -5.12
C SER A 36 -9.90 -14.03 -4.35
N ILE A 37 -10.15 -14.56 -3.15
CA ILE A 37 -9.13 -15.20 -2.33
C ILE A 37 -8.54 -16.46 -2.99
N GLU A 38 -9.31 -17.19 -3.81
CA GLU A 38 -8.83 -18.35 -4.55
C GLU A 38 -7.74 -17.97 -5.55
N GLN A 39 -7.92 -16.83 -6.24
CA GLN A 39 -6.88 -16.28 -7.11
C GLN A 39 -5.66 -15.81 -6.33
N ALA A 40 -5.85 -15.31 -5.11
CA ALA A 40 -4.72 -14.95 -4.24
C ALA A 40 -3.94 -16.18 -3.78
N LYS A 41 -4.63 -17.29 -3.46
CA LYS A 41 -4.01 -18.57 -3.05
C LYS A 41 -3.21 -19.22 -4.17
N SER A 42 -3.56 -18.99 -5.42
CA SER A 42 -2.84 -19.55 -6.58
C SER A 42 -1.58 -18.76 -6.96
N ILE A 43 -1.30 -17.63 -6.29
CA ILE A 43 -0.09 -16.85 -6.56
C ILE A 43 1.14 -17.65 -6.14
N PRO A 44 2.07 -17.93 -7.05
CA PRO A 44 3.28 -18.67 -6.70
C PRO A 44 4.22 -17.81 -5.84
N PRO A 45 5.00 -18.44 -4.93
CA PRO A 45 6.04 -17.75 -4.19
C PRO A 45 7.03 -17.02 -5.13
N GLY A 46 7.51 -15.86 -4.71
CA GLY A 46 8.41 -15.00 -5.48
C GLY A 46 7.71 -13.98 -6.39
N LYS A 47 6.38 -14.09 -6.60
CA LYS A 47 5.60 -13.05 -7.27
C LYS A 47 5.32 -11.87 -6.36
N THR A 48 5.14 -10.70 -6.95
CA THR A 48 4.71 -9.48 -6.24
C THR A 48 3.21 -9.53 -6.02
N PHE A 49 2.79 -9.31 -4.78
CA PHE A 49 1.42 -8.97 -4.42
C PHE A 49 1.35 -7.49 -4.04
N ALA A 50 0.31 -6.79 -4.47
CA ALA A 50 0.14 -5.38 -4.19
C ALA A 50 -1.32 -5.03 -3.83
N ILE A 51 -1.47 -4.04 -2.96
CA ILE A 51 -2.73 -3.36 -2.68
C ILE A 51 -2.58 -1.91 -3.12
N ILE A 52 -3.49 -1.47 -3.98
CA ILE A 52 -3.43 -0.16 -4.61
C ILE A 52 -4.70 0.60 -4.26
N CYS A 53 -4.56 1.79 -3.71
CA CYS A 53 -5.69 2.73 -3.64
C CYS A 53 -5.69 3.61 -4.90
N GLY A 54 -6.61 3.36 -5.83
CA GLY A 54 -6.68 4.06 -7.12
C GLY A 54 -7.02 5.54 -7.02
N LYS A 55 -7.66 5.98 -5.93
CA LYS A 55 -7.97 7.40 -5.66
C LYS A 55 -6.77 8.13 -5.08
N CYS A 56 -6.20 7.53 -4.04
CA CYS A 56 -5.17 8.13 -3.21
C CYS A 56 -3.74 7.79 -3.72
N LYS A 57 -3.66 7.04 -4.84
CA LYS A 57 -2.47 6.61 -5.60
C LYS A 57 -1.38 5.89 -4.78
N GLY A 58 -1.70 5.50 -3.55
CA GLY A 58 -0.82 4.72 -2.69
C GLY A 58 -0.75 3.25 -3.11
N VAL A 59 0.43 2.67 -2.95
CA VAL A 59 0.71 1.27 -3.25
C VAL A 59 1.43 0.65 -2.06
N TRP A 60 0.86 -0.42 -1.53
CA TRP A 60 1.57 -1.35 -0.66
C TRP A 60 1.94 -2.59 -1.47
N MET A 61 3.14 -3.11 -1.30
CA MET A 61 3.58 -4.29 -2.03
C MET A 61 4.42 -5.20 -1.15
N THR A 62 4.33 -6.50 -1.40
CA THR A 62 5.16 -7.52 -0.78
C THR A 62 5.47 -8.62 -1.79
N THR A 63 6.54 -9.36 -1.55
CA THR A 63 6.80 -10.60 -2.29
C THR A 63 6.10 -11.76 -1.60
N VAL A 64 5.35 -12.57 -2.34
CA VAL A 64 4.69 -13.76 -1.80
C VAL A 64 5.76 -14.75 -1.33
N LYS A 65 5.78 -15.08 -0.04
CA LYS A 65 6.67 -16.09 0.52
C LYS A 65 5.91 -17.40 0.75
N LYS A 66 6.53 -18.54 0.47
CA LYS A 66 5.90 -19.86 0.65
C LYS A 66 5.42 -20.11 2.08
N ALA A 67 6.16 -19.59 3.08
CA ALA A 67 5.84 -19.75 4.49
C ALA A 67 4.84 -18.70 5.02
N SER A 68 4.70 -17.53 4.37
CA SER A 68 3.84 -16.45 4.87
C SER A 68 2.54 -16.36 4.08
N LYS A 69 1.41 -16.31 4.81
CA LYS A 69 0.08 -16.08 4.25
C LYS A 69 -0.34 -14.61 4.32
N GLU A 70 0.63 -13.70 4.42
CA GLU A 70 0.41 -12.26 4.61
C GLU A 70 -0.43 -11.65 3.49
N HIS A 71 -0.21 -12.03 2.23
CA HIS A 71 -1.04 -11.57 1.12
C HIS A 71 -2.51 -12.04 1.21
N LEU A 72 -2.78 -13.16 1.88
CA LEU A 72 -4.13 -13.69 2.06
C LEU A 72 -4.90 -12.96 3.17
N THR A 73 -4.22 -12.36 4.15
CA THR A 73 -4.90 -11.66 5.25
C THR A 73 -5.67 -10.43 4.75
N TRP A 74 -5.24 -9.83 3.64
CA TRP A 74 -5.97 -8.74 3.00
C TRP A 74 -7.39 -9.14 2.56
N PHE A 75 -7.63 -10.41 2.26
CA PHE A 75 -8.94 -10.92 1.83
C PHE A 75 -9.85 -11.31 3.00
N ASP A 76 -9.35 -11.22 4.24
CA ASP A 76 -10.14 -11.44 5.44
C ASP A 76 -10.91 -10.15 5.78
N PRO A 77 -12.26 -10.18 5.85
CA PRO A 77 -13.05 -8.99 6.19
C PRO A 77 -12.80 -8.49 7.63
N GLY A 78 -12.26 -9.33 8.52
CA GLY A 78 -11.88 -8.93 9.88
C GLY A 78 -10.53 -8.21 9.97
N GLN A 79 -9.72 -8.23 8.90
CA GLN A 79 -8.40 -7.61 8.88
C GLN A 79 -8.46 -6.20 8.32
N LEU A 80 -8.30 -5.23 9.22
CA LEU A 80 -8.22 -3.81 8.88
C LEU A 80 -6.77 -3.42 8.64
N GLN A 81 -6.50 -2.82 7.48
CA GLN A 81 -5.16 -2.38 7.11
C GLN A 81 -5.16 -0.92 6.71
N ASN A 82 -4.09 -0.19 7.02
CA ASN A 82 -4.00 1.22 6.66
C ASN A 82 -3.97 1.38 5.13
N CYS A 83 -4.65 2.41 4.65
CA CYS A 83 -4.56 2.82 3.25
C CYS A 83 -3.12 3.20 2.95
N PRO A 84 -2.51 2.64 1.88
CA PRO A 84 -1.14 3.00 1.52
C PRO A 84 -1.01 4.41 0.93
N GLY A 85 -2.13 5.11 0.74
CA GLY A 85 -2.14 6.48 0.26
C GLY A 85 -2.09 7.50 1.39
N LEU A 86 -2.12 8.78 1.03
CA LEU A 86 -1.99 9.90 1.98
C LEU A 86 -3.26 10.19 2.80
N CYS A 87 -4.35 9.47 2.55
CA CYS A 87 -5.66 9.78 3.15
C CYS A 87 -5.85 9.27 4.58
N GLN A 88 -4.87 8.55 5.15
CA GLN A 88 -4.94 7.96 6.48
C GLN A 88 -6.17 7.06 6.73
N GLY A 89 -6.86 6.64 5.67
CA GLY A 89 -8.01 5.76 5.76
C GLY A 89 -7.60 4.31 6.03
N ILE A 90 -8.59 3.44 6.15
CA ILE A 90 -8.45 2.00 6.33
C ILE A 90 -9.00 1.30 5.09
N ILE A 91 -8.26 0.33 4.57
CA ILE A 91 -8.71 -0.60 3.54
C ILE A 91 -9.45 -1.75 4.22
N GLN A 92 -10.64 -2.02 3.68
CA GLN A 92 -11.50 -3.13 4.07
C GLN A 92 -11.75 -4.02 2.86
N SER A 93 -11.94 -5.31 3.12
CA SER A 93 -12.42 -6.26 2.12
C SER A 93 -13.87 -6.65 2.42
N ARG A 94 -14.70 -6.75 1.39
CA ARG A 94 -16.08 -7.26 1.45
C ARG A 94 -16.24 -8.37 0.42
N GLN A 95 -16.74 -9.51 0.85
CA GLN A 95 -17.09 -10.59 -0.06
C GLN A 95 -18.51 -10.38 -0.61
N THR A 96 -18.68 -10.53 -1.92
CA THR A 96 -19.99 -10.49 -2.59
C THR A 96 -20.67 -11.86 -2.53
N LYS A 97 -21.97 -11.91 -2.89
CA LYS A 97 -22.71 -13.17 -3.03
C LYS A 97 -22.04 -14.15 -3.99
N ASP A 98 -21.37 -13.64 -5.03
CA ASP A 98 -20.63 -14.43 -6.02
C ASP A 98 -19.21 -14.83 -5.57
N LYS A 99 -18.92 -14.75 -4.26
CA LYS A 99 -17.60 -15.06 -3.67
C LYS A 99 -16.44 -14.19 -4.17
N LYS A 100 -16.73 -13.04 -4.80
CA LYS A 100 -15.70 -12.06 -5.19
C LYS A 100 -15.35 -11.16 -4.02
N ASN A 101 -14.12 -10.67 -3.95
CA ASN A 101 -13.66 -9.72 -2.94
C ASN A 101 -13.57 -8.33 -3.55
N HIS A 102 -14.26 -7.37 -2.93
CA HIS A 102 -14.14 -5.95 -3.23
C HIS A 102 -13.33 -5.28 -2.12
N PHE A 103 -12.36 -4.47 -2.52
CA PHE A 103 -11.56 -3.69 -1.59
C PHE A 103 -11.97 -2.23 -1.68
N PHE A 104 -12.08 -1.56 -0.54
CA PHE A 104 -12.43 -0.15 -0.48
C PHE A 104 -11.74 0.54 0.68
N CYS A 105 -11.49 1.83 0.52
CA CYS A 105 -10.98 2.69 1.57
C CYS A 105 -12.15 3.42 2.20
N ASN A 106 -12.26 3.39 3.53
CA ASN A 106 -13.31 4.13 4.23
C ASN A 106 -13.27 5.66 3.98
N HIS A 107 -12.11 6.20 3.61
CA HIS A 107 -11.94 7.61 3.27
C HIS A 107 -12.13 7.89 1.78
N CYS A 108 -11.52 7.08 0.88
CA CYS A 108 -11.57 7.34 -0.56
C CYS A 108 -12.86 6.79 -1.23
N GLY A 109 -13.66 5.97 -0.52
CA GLY A 109 -14.97 5.47 -0.96
C GLY A 109 -14.96 4.05 -1.55
N GLU A 110 -16.13 3.61 -2.05
CA GLU A 110 -16.27 2.32 -2.72
C GLU A 110 -15.45 2.28 -4.03
N HIS A 111 -15.04 1.07 -4.44
CA HIS A 111 -14.20 0.83 -5.63
C HIS A 111 -12.86 1.60 -5.64
N SER A 112 -12.39 2.03 -4.47
CA SER A 112 -11.16 2.81 -4.38
C SER A 112 -9.91 1.95 -4.29
N ALA A 113 -10.02 0.68 -3.91
CA ALA A 113 -8.86 -0.18 -3.65
C ALA A 113 -8.93 -1.48 -4.45
N PHE A 114 -7.74 -2.02 -4.79
CA PHE A 114 -7.59 -3.20 -5.63
C PHE A 114 -6.44 -4.05 -5.11
N ALA A 115 -6.68 -5.36 -4.99
CA ALA A 115 -5.62 -6.34 -4.81
C ALA A 115 -5.11 -6.81 -6.18
N CYS A 116 -3.80 -6.87 -6.34
CA CYS A 116 -3.17 -7.23 -7.60
C CYS A 116 -1.98 -8.16 -7.39
N CYS A 117 -1.60 -8.90 -8.43
CA CYS A 117 -0.34 -9.63 -8.48
C CYS A 117 0.46 -9.32 -9.76
N SER A 118 1.78 -9.46 -9.70
CA SER A 118 2.61 -9.46 -10.92
C SER A 118 2.27 -10.65 -11.79
N SER A 119 2.01 -10.40 -13.07
CA SER A 119 1.81 -11.47 -14.06
C SER A 119 3.03 -12.37 -14.19
#